data_AF-A0A9D8BD06-F1
#
_entry.id   AF-A0A9D8BD06-F1
#
_cell.length_a   1.000
_cell.length_b   1.000
_cell.length_c   1.000
_cell.angle_alpha   90.00
_cell.angle_beta   90.00
_cell.angle_gamma   90.00
#
_symmetry.space_group_name_H-M   'P 1'
#
loop_
_entity.id
_entity.type
_entity.pdbx_description
1 polymer ?
#
loop_
_entity_poly.entity_id
_entity_poly.type
_entity_poly.pdbx_seq_one_letter_code
_entity_poly.pdbx_strand_id
1 'polypeptide(L)'
;MSEISNWWFIGNHASAIVKEDQPGTKVNYCLSQEIEDNHGSLSFSPTDTADRVAYTTEALRNAFEERMKSQSEVLLMGDISERLMEAAIRAGVSSRSLKSVYILYPVGMVAHDCRKEMSEIILTLKKAQVPTFLIREPAAFFDSFEPNSSSFVEKRLGENHRGVAEYLCGIHGVVSNQ
;
A
#
# COMPACT_ATOMS: atom_id res chain seq x y z
N MET A 1 6.46 21.30 12.80
CA MET A 1 5.29 20.42 12.98
C MET A 1 5.48 19.27 12.03
N SER A 2 5.71 18.05 12.54
CA SER A 2 5.91 16.87 11.69
C SER A 2 4.64 16.62 10.89
N GLU A 3 4.71 16.66 9.56
CA GLU A 3 3.63 16.19 8.69
C GLU A 3 3.29 14.75 9.08
N ILE A 4 2.08 14.54 9.63
CA ILE A 4 1.55 13.19 9.77
C ILE A 4 1.37 12.71 8.34
N SER A 5 2.30 11.86 7.93
CA SER A 5 2.32 11.20 6.64
C SER A 5 0.97 10.48 6.45
N ASN A 6 0.27 10.74 5.33
CA ASN A 6 -1.06 10.18 5.03
C ASN A 6 -0.95 8.70 4.63
N TRP A 7 -0.59 7.87 5.60
CA TRP A 7 -0.39 6.43 5.44
C TRP A 7 -1.71 5.70 5.33
N TRP A 8 -1.79 4.85 4.31
CA TRP A 8 -2.91 3.96 4.06
C TRP A 8 -2.37 2.53 4.04
N PHE A 9 -2.76 1.75 5.05
CA PHE A 9 -2.40 0.34 5.21
C PHE A 9 -3.53 -0.50 4.62
N ILE A 10 -3.27 -1.11 3.47
CA ILE A 10 -4.27 -1.76 2.65
C ILE A 10 -4.20 -3.28 2.83
N GLY A 11 -5.34 -3.86 3.17
CA GLY A 11 -5.51 -5.30 3.23
C GLY A 11 -5.17 -5.91 4.59
N ASN A 12 -5.48 -7.20 4.69
CA ASN A 12 -5.38 -7.93 5.95
C ASN A 12 -3.93 -8.16 6.34
N HIS A 13 -3.03 -8.34 5.37
CA HIS A 13 -1.62 -8.59 5.67
C HIS A 13 -0.96 -7.33 6.27
N ALA A 14 -1.22 -6.16 5.68
CA ALA A 14 -0.74 -4.89 6.25
C ALA A 14 -1.34 -4.65 7.64
N SER A 15 -2.65 -4.84 7.79
CA SER A 15 -3.34 -4.65 9.08
C SER A 15 -2.84 -5.58 10.18
N ALA A 16 -2.41 -6.80 9.85
CA ALA A 16 -1.89 -7.77 10.81
C ALA A 16 -0.48 -7.44 11.32
N ILE A 17 0.32 -6.72 10.54
CA ILE A 17 1.72 -6.42 10.88
C ILE A 17 1.85 -5.02 11.50
N VAL A 18 0.97 -4.09 11.13
CA VAL A 18 0.96 -2.72 11.65
C VAL A 18 0.34 -2.68 13.05
N LYS A 19 1.08 -2.16 14.04
CA LYS A 19 0.61 -2.03 15.43
C LYS A 19 -0.69 -1.20 15.51
N GLU A 20 -1.50 -1.44 16.53
CA GLU A 20 -2.81 -0.76 16.68
C GLU A 20 -2.68 0.76 16.88
N ASP A 21 -1.61 1.21 17.53
CA ASP A 21 -1.31 2.59 17.86
C ASP A 21 -0.64 3.38 16.72
N GLN A 22 -0.33 2.73 15.59
CA GLN A 22 0.37 3.37 14.49
C GLN A 22 -0.54 4.35 13.74
N PRO A 23 -0.14 5.63 13.58
CA PRO A 23 -0.96 6.62 12.90
C PRO A 23 -1.14 6.28 11.41
N GLY A 24 -2.38 6.23 10.95
CA GLY A 24 -2.74 6.02 9.55
C GLY A 24 -4.14 5.42 9.36
N THR A 25 -4.54 5.31 8.10
CA THR A 25 -5.83 4.77 7.65
C THR A 25 -5.65 3.26 7.40
N LYS A 26 -6.29 2.41 8.20
CA LYS A 26 -6.30 0.96 7.98
C LYS A 26 -7.50 0.59 7.11
N VAL A 27 -7.24 0.03 5.93
CA VAL A 27 -8.29 -0.33 4.98
C VAL A 27 -8.45 -1.84 4.90
N ASN A 28 -9.60 -2.36 5.31
CA ASN A 28 -9.91 -3.79 5.31
C ASN A 28 -11.24 -4.08 4.61
N TYR A 29 -11.36 -5.30 4.07
CA TYR A 29 -12.61 -5.79 3.48
C TYR A 29 -13.24 -6.85 4.37
N CYS A 30 -14.48 -6.61 4.78
CA CYS A 30 -15.26 -7.53 5.59
C CYS A 30 -16.34 -8.17 4.72
N LEU A 31 -16.23 -9.48 4.48
CA LEU A 31 -17.23 -10.23 3.72
C LEU A 31 -18.54 -10.28 4.51
N SER A 32 -19.66 -9.93 3.86
CA SER A 32 -20.99 -10.11 4.46
C SER A 32 -21.41 -11.58 4.34
N GLN A 33 -21.77 -12.23 5.44
CA GLN A 33 -22.17 -13.65 5.44
C GLN A 33 -23.53 -13.91 4.76
N GLU A 34 -24.28 -12.85 4.41
CA GLU A 34 -25.69 -12.94 4.02
C GLU A 34 -25.95 -12.80 2.51
N ILE A 35 -24.92 -12.65 1.65
CA ILE A 35 -25.13 -12.28 0.24
C ILE A 35 -24.40 -13.23 -0.71
N GLU A 36 -25.15 -13.91 -1.59
CA GLU A 36 -24.60 -14.55 -2.81
C GLU A 36 -23.82 -13.50 -3.62
N ASP A 37 -22.67 -13.84 -4.21
CA ASP A 37 -21.80 -12.96 -5.04
C ASP A 37 -20.59 -12.26 -4.38
N ASN A 38 -20.16 -12.66 -3.17
CA ASN A 38 -18.96 -12.10 -2.51
C ASN A 38 -19.02 -10.57 -2.29
N HIS A 39 -20.17 -10.06 -1.84
CA HIS A 39 -20.33 -8.67 -1.42
C HIS A 39 -20.00 -8.50 0.06
N GLY A 40 -19.63 -7.28 0.45
CA GLY A 40 -19.17 -6.97 1.79
C GLY A 40 -18.97 -5.47 1.97
N SER A 41 -18.34 -5.11 3.08
CA SER A 41 -18.05 -3.72 3.42
C SER A 41 -16.55 -3.43 3.38
N LEU A 42 -16.21 -2.24 2.90
CA LEU A 42 -14.85 -1.71 2.95
C LEU A 42 -14.76 -0.73 4.12
N SER A 43 -13.93 -1.03 5.12
CA SER A 43 -13.67 -0.16 6.26
C SER A 43 -12.39 0.63 5.97
N PHE A 44 -12.44 1.96 5.96
CA PHE A 44 -11.26 2.83 5.84
C PHE A 44 -10.75 3.29 7.21
N SER A 45 -11.60 3.24 8.23
CA SER A 45 -11.24 3.46 9.63
C SER A 45 -12.27 2.73 10.50
N PRO A 46 -12.04 2.59 11.82
CA PRO A 46 -13.00 1.92 12.71
C PRO A 46 -14.43 2.48 12.65
N THR A 47 -14.58 3.73 12.18
CA THR A 47 -15.85 4.46 12.13
C THR A 47 -16.33 4.81 10.71
N ASP A 48 -15.60 4.41 9.67
CA ASP A 48 -15.90 4.76 8.27
C ASP A 48 -16.01 3.50 7.41
N THR A 49 -17.24 3.06 7.14
CA THR A 49 -17.57 1.85 6.38
C THR A 49 -18.37 2.18 5.13
N ALA A 50 -17.96 1.61 3.99
CA ALA A 50 -18.77 1.54 2.79
C ALA A 50 -19.48 0.18 2.75
N ASP A 51 -20.80 0.16 2.97
CA ASP A 51 -21.54 -1.07 3.32
C ASP A 51 -21.83 -2.04 2.15
N ARG A 52 -21.60 -1.64 0.90
CA ARG A 52 -21.90 -2.51 -0.26
C ARG A 52 -20.86 -2.38 -1.37
N VAL A 53 -19.81 -3.19 -1.27
CA VAL A 53 -18.76 -3.29 -2.29
C VAL A 53 -18.54 -4.75 -2.68
N ALA A 54 -18.66 -5.05 -3.97
CA ALA A 54 -18.31 -6.36 -4.51
C ALA A 54 -16.79 -6.58 -4.43
N TYR A 55 -16.33 -7.80 -4.15
CA TYR A 55 -14.89 -8.12 -4.12
C TYR A 55 -14.28 -8.31 -5.53
N THR A 56 -14.58 -7.38 -6.43
CA THR A 56 -14.04 -7.28 -7.78
C THR A 56 -13.11 -6.06 -7.87
N THR A 57 -12.06 -6.14 -8.70
CA THR A 57 -11.07 -5.06 -8.83
C THR A 57 -11.73 -3.74 -9.25
N GLU A 58 -12.76 -3.78 -10.10
CA GLU A 58 -13.47 -2.57 -10.55
C GLU A 58 -14.30 -1.92 -9.43
N ALA A 59 -15.10 -2.69 -8.70
CA ALA A 59 -15.92 -2.18 -7.61
C ALA A 59 -15.06 -1.60 -6.48
N LEU A 60 -14.00 -2.33 -6.11
CA LEU A 60 -13.02 -1.85 -5.13
C LEU A 60 -12.33 -0.57 -5.60
N ARG A 61 -11.89 -0.51 -6.87
CA ARG A 61 -11.23 0.68 -7.43
C ARG A 61 -12.15 1.90 -7.36
N ASN A 62 -13.42 1.76 -7.74
CA ASN A 62 -14.37 2.86 -7.71
C ASN A 62 -14.55 3.42 -6.27
N ALA A 63 -14.65 2.53 -5.27
CA ALA A 63 -14.72 2.92 -3.87
C ALA A 63 -13.44 3.67 -3.41
N PHE A 64 -12.26 3.20 -3.82
CA PHE A 64 -11.00 3.89 -3.55
C PHE A 64 -10.90 5.26 -4.25
N GLU A 65 -11.31 5.35 -5.52
CA GLU A 65 -11.26 6.59 -6.31
C GLU A 65 -12.11 7.69 -5.67
N GLU A 66 -13.31 7.36 -5.18
CA GLU A 66 -14.15 8.32 -4.47
C GLU A 66 -13.46 8.90 -3.23
N ARG A 67 -12.79 8.06 -2.46
CA ARG A 67 -12.08 8.48 -1.25
C ARG A 67 -10.83 9.31 -1.58
N MET A 68 -10.04 8.84 -2.54
CA MET A 68 -8.76 9.45 -2.92
C MET A 68 -8.89 10.79 -3.64
N LYS A 69 -10.04 11.11 -4.25
CA LYS A 69 -10.31 12.44 -4.83
C LYS A 69 -10.15 13.59 -3.83
N SER A 70 -10.35 13.32 -2.53
CA SER A 70 -10.24 14.29 -1.45
C SER A 70 -8.89 14.29 -0.73
N GLN A 71 -7.95 13.45 -1.18
CA GLN A 71 -6.68 13.20 -0.51
C GLN A 71 -5.53 13.52 -1.46
N SER A 72 -4.48 14.13 -0.92
CA SER A 72 -3.21 14.32 -1.63
C SER A 72 -2.09 13.63 -0.86
N GLU A 73 -1.02 13.28 -1.58
CA GLU A 73 0.21 12.75 -1.00
C GLU A 73 0.02 11.47 -0.15
N VAL A 74 -0.84 10.57 -0.61
CA VAL A 74 -1.12 9.29 0.04
C VAL A 74 0.09 8.36 -0.08
N LEU A 75 0.51 7.76 1.03
CA LEU A 75 1.51 6.71 1.09
C LEU A 75 0.78 5.38 1.24
N LEU A 76 0.81 4.54 0.20
CA LEU A 76 0.15 3.23 0.25
C LEU A 76 1.12 2.15 0.71
N MET A 77 0.63 1.24 1.57
CA MET A 77 1.35 0.04 1.96
C MET A 77 0.43 -1.16 1.97
N GLY A 78 0.84 -2.26 1.36
CA GLY A 78 0.01 -3.46 1.30
C GLY A 78 0.68 -4.62 0.59
N ASP A 79 0.10 -5.80 0.76
CA ASP A 79 0.50 -6.98 -0.01
C ASP A 79 -0.10 -6.89 -1.41
N ILE A 80 0.78 -6.90 -2.41
CA ILE A 80 0.42 -6.74 -3.82
C ILE A 80 -0.40 -7.93 -4.37
N SER A 81 -0.41 -9.06 -3.67
CA SER A 81 -1.27 -10.21 -4.00
C SER A 81 -2.73 -10.00 -3.58
N GLU A 82 -3.02 -9.03 -2.70
CA GLU A 82 -4.38 -8.70 -2.32
C GLU A 82 -5.05 -7.80 -3.37
N ARG A 83 -6.25 -8.19 -3.83
CA ARG A 83 -7.06 -7.39 -4.77
C ARG A 83 -7.32 -5.96 -4.30
N LEU A 84 -7.37 -5.77 -2.97
CA LEU A 84 -7.49 -4.45 -2.35
C LEU A 84 -6.31 -3.54 -2.70
N MET A 85 -5.08 -4.07 -2.65
CA MET A 85 -3.88 -3.31 -2.94
C MET A 85 -3.80 -2.94 -4.41
N GLU A 86 -4.12 -3.87 -5.31
CA GLU A 86 -4.21 -3.57 -6.75
C GLU A 86 -5.23 -2.45 -7.01
N ALA A 87 -6.44 -2.57 -6.47
CA ALA A 87 -7.50 -1.59 -6.64
C ALA A 87 -7.11 -0.21 -6.11
N ALA A 88 -6.50 -0.14 -4.93
CA ALA A 88 -6.01 1.09 -4.32
C ALA A 88 -4.91 1.76 -5.15
N ILE A 89 -3.96 0.98 -5.67
CA ILE A 89 -2.90 1.51 -6.56
C ILE A 89 -3.52 2.11 -7.82
N ARG A 90 -4.42 1.38 -8.49
CA ARG A 90 -5.06 1.86 -9.71
C ARG A 90 -5.85 3.15 -9.46
N ALA A 91 -6.61 3.20 -8.38
CA ALA A 91 -7.35 4.40 -7.97
C ALA A 91 -6.43 5.59 -7.67
N GLY A 92 -5.32 5.34 -6.97
CA GLY A 92 -4.33 6.35 -6.61
C GLY A 92 -3.62 6.94 -7.83
N VAL A 93 -3.26 6.09 -8.79
CA VAL A 93 -2.68 6.52 -10.07
C VAL A 93 -3.70 7.35 -10.88
N SER A 94 -4.95 6.89 -11.00
CA SER A 94 -6.02 7.62 -11.69
C SER A 94 -6.27 9.01 -11.09
N SER A 95 -6.26 9.10 -9.76
CA SER A 95 -6.50 10.35 -9.01
C SER A 95 -5.25 11.22 -8.84
N ARG A 96 -4.06 10.74 -9.23
CA ARG A 96 -2.76 11.40 -8.99
C ARG A 96 -2.54 11.78 -7.52
N SER A 97 -3.04 10.94 -6.60
CA SER A 97 -2.99 11.20 -5.16
C SER A 97 -1.78 10.55 -4.48
N LEU A 98 -1.05 9.65 -5.16
CA LEU A 98 0.03 8.87 -4.56
C LEU A 98 1.34 9.64 -4.44
N LYS A 99 1.90 9.66 -3.22
CA LYS A 99 3.28 10.09 -2.95
C LYS A 99 4.28 8.95 -3.13
N SER A 100 3.96 7.76 -2.60
CA SER A 100 4.75 6.55 -2.83
C SER A 100 3.95 5.29 -2.50
N VAL A 101 4.46 4.14 -2.95
CA VAL A 101 3.87 2.82 -2.71
C VAL A 101 4.91 1.88 -2.11
N TYR A 102 4.54 1.19 -1.03
CA TYR A 102 5.34 0.19 -0.33
C TYR A 102 4.67 -1.17 -0.50
N ILE A 103 5.30 -2.05 -1.27
CA ILE A 103 4.81 -3.39 -1.54
C ILE A 103 5.37 -4.34 -0.49
N LEU A 104 4.49 -4.98 0.27
CA LEU A 104 4.84 -6.15 1.07
C LEU A 104 4.98 -7.33 0.11
N TYR A 105 6.17 -7.95 0.08
CA TYR A 105 6.40 -9.09 -0.79
C TYR A 105 5.61 -10.30 -0.26
N PRO A 106 4.72 -10.91 -1.07
CA PRO A 106 4.06 -12.15 -0.67
C PRO A 106 5.11 -13.25 -0.53
N VAL A 107 4.91 -14.17 0.42
CA VAL A 107 5.82 -15.30 0.67
C VAL A 107 5.20 -16.63 0.25
N GLY A 108 6.05 -17.61 -0.11
CA GLY A 108 5.60 -18.96 -0.45
C GLY A 108 4.97 -19.08 -1.84
N MET A 109 4.00 -20.00 -1.97
CA MET A 109 3.36 -20.32 -3.26
C MET A 109 2.63 -19.14 -3.89
N VAL A 110 2.04 -18.27 -3.06
CA VAL A 110 1.37 -17.03 -3.51
C VAL A 110 2.31 -16.15 -4.32
N ALA A 111 3.58 -16.04 -3.88
CA ALA A 111 4.60 -15.28 -4.57
C ALA A 111 4.90 -15.81 -5.98
N HIS A 112 4.79 -17.12 -6.19
CA HIS A 112 5.04 -17.72 -7.50
C HIS A 112 3.92 -17.39 -8.48
N ASP A 113 2.67 -17.41 -8.02
CA ASP A 113 1.46 -17.22 -8.83
C ASP A 113 1.22 -15.74 -9.19
N CYS A 114 1.49 -14.81 -8.26
CA CYS A 114 1.22 -13.40 -8.48
C CYS A 114 2.30 -12.65 -9.30
N ARG A 115 3.41 -13.29 -9.69
CA ARG A 115 4.55 -12.62 -10.37
C ARG A 115 4.15 -11.86 -11.64
N LYS A 116 3.25 -12.43 -12.44
CA LYS A 116 2.78 -11.78 -13.67
C LYS A 116 1.95 -10.54 -13.36
N GLU A 117 0.99 -10.68 -12.44
CA GLU A 117 0.11 -9.59 -11.99
C GLU A 117 0.90 -8.46 -11.34
N MET A 118 1.87 -8.80 -10.47
CA MET A 118 2.82 -7.87 -9.88
C MET A 118 3.58 -7.06 -10.94
N SER A 119 4.03 -7.70 -12.01
CA SER A 119 4.80 -7.03 -13.07
C SER A 119 3.97 -5.97 -13.79
N GLU A 120 2.68 -6.23 -14.02
CA GLU A 120 1.76 -5.29 -14.64
C GLU A 120 1.49 -4.07 -13.75
N ILE A 121 1.32 -4.30 -12.44
CA ILE A 121 1.12 -3.21 -11.47
C ILE A 121 2.40 -2.37 -11.31
N ILE A 122 3.56 -3.01 -11.20
CA ILE A 122 4.86 -2.30 -11.13
C ILE A 122 5.10 -1.48 -12.40
N LEU A 123 4.74 -2.00 -13.58
CA LEU A 123 4.82 -1.24 -14.83
C LEU A 123 3.89 -0.02 -14.81
N THR A 124 2.70 -0.16 -14.21
CA THR A 124 1.73 0.94 -14.07
C THR A 124 2.30 2.05 -13.18
N LEU A 125 2.85 1.69 -12.02
CA LEU A 125 3.51 2.63 -11.11
C LEU A 125 4.72 3.32 -11.75
N LYS A 126 5.55 2.56 -12.49
CA LYS A 126 6.70 3.10 -13.22
C LYS A 126 6.28 4.13 -14.26
N LYS A 127 5.24 3.84 -15.05
CA LYS A 127 4.70 4.79 -16.06
C LYS A 127 4.13 6.04 -15.40
N ALA A 128 3.50 5.90 -14.25
CA ALA A 128 2.98 7.01 -13.44
C ALA A 128 4.07 7.75 -12.65
N GLN A 129 5.33 7.31 -12.74
CA GLN A 129 6.49 7.89 -12.02
C GLN A 129 6.36 7.88 -10.49
N VAL A 130 5.54 6.99 -9.93
CA VAL A 130 5.32 6.89 -8.49
C VAL A 130 6.49 6.14 -7.82
N PRO A 131 7.19 6.73 -6.83
CA PRO A 131 8.19 6.04 -6.03
C PRO A 131 7.62 4.76 -5.44
N THR A 132 8.24 3.63 -5.76
CA THR A 132 7.77 2.30 -5.36
C THR A 132 8.90 1.55 -4.68
N PHE A 133 8.59 0.98 -3.52
CA PHE A 133 9.54 0.24 -2.68
C PHE A 133 9.01 -1.16 -2.38
N LEU A 134 9.90 -2.11 -2.15
CA LEU A 134 9.61 -3.50 -1.82
C LEU A 134 10.11 -3.85 -0.42
N ILE A 135 9.25 -4.42 0.41
CA ILE A 135 9.59 -4.91 1.74
C ILE A 135 9.55 -6.45 1.68
N ARG A 136 10.74 -7.08 1.73
CA ARG A 136 10.88 -8.55 1.66
C ARG A 136 10.65 -9.26 2.99
N GLU A 137 10.97 -8.60 4.09
CA GLU A 137 10.83 -9.14 5.45
C GLU A 137 9.96 -8.18 6.27
N PRO A 138 8.62 -8.23 6.14
CA PRO A 138 7.73 -7.27 6.79
C PRO A 138 7.90 -7.24 8.32
N ALA A 139 7.98 -8.40 8.98
CA ALA A 139 8.17 -8.45 10.43
C ALA A 139 9.44 -7.69 10.89
N ALA A 140 10.57 -7.92 10.24
CA ALA A 140 11.83 -7.22 10.55
C ALA A 140 11.77 -5.71 10.23
N PHE A 141 11.06 -5.33 9.17
CA PHE A 141 10.84 -3.93 8.81
C PHE A 141 10.08 -3.18 9.90
N PHE A 142 8.97 -3.73 10.41
CA PHE A 142 8.14 -3.05 11.41
C PHE A 142 8.71 -3.08 12.83
N ASP A 143 9.53 -4.08 13.18
CA ASP A 143 10.26 -4.09 14.46
C ASP A 143 11.35 -3.01 14.53
N SER A 144 11.83 -2.53 13.38
CA SER A 144 12.87 -1.49 13.26
C SER A 144 12.34 -0.13 12.83
N PHE A 145 11.03 0.01 12.61
CA PHE A 145 10.42 1.22 12.06
C PHE A 145 10.12 2.27 13.14
N GLU A 146 10.96 3.30 13.25
CA GLU A 146 10.54 4.63 13.71
C GLU A 146 10.10 5.46 12.49
N PRO A 147 8.83 5.90 12.37
CA PRO A 147 8.35 6.64 11.22
C PRO A 147 9.06 8.00 11.11
N ASN A 148 10.00 8.10 10.17
CA ASN A 148 10.74 9.31 9.89
C ASN A 148 10.80 9.48 8.36
N SER A 149 10.36 10.64 7.86
CA SER A 149 10.28 10.97 6.43
C SER A 149 11.62 11.01 5.70
N SER A 150 12.73 11.05 6.44
CA SER A 150 14.13 10.96 5.96
C SER A 150 14.76 9.56 6.03
N SER A 151 14.10 8.54 6.61
CA SER A 151 14.66 7.18 6.73
C SER A 151 14.71 6.39 5.42
N PHE A 152 14.21 6.94 4.31
CA PHE A 152 13.92 6.19 3.09
C PHE A 152 14.99 6.29 1.99
N VAL A 153 16.15 6.88 2.26
CA VAL A 153 17.17 7.10 1.23
C VAL A 153 18.59 6.90 1.72
N GLU A 154 19.03 5.66 1.93
CA GLU A 154 20.42 5.32 1.63
C GLU A 154 20.50 3.93 1.00
N LYS A 155 20.97 3.89 -0.25
CA LYS A 155 21.43 2.65 -0.88
C LYS A 155 22.74 2.25 -0.18
N ARG A 156 22.64 1.59 0.98
CA ARG A 156 23.83 1.14 1.71
C ARG A 156 24.40 -0.13 1.06
N LEU A 157 25.48 0.07 0.30
CA LEU A 157 26.41 -0.99 -0.07
C LEU A 157 27.21 -1.39 1.18
N GLY A 158 26.83 -2.49 1.81
CA GLY A 158 27.62 -3.10 2.89
C GLY A 158 26.79 -3.43 4.13
N GLU A 159 26.88 -4.71 4.52
CA GLU A 159 26.50 -5.31 5.81
C GLU A 159 25.00 -5.45 6.16
N ASN A 160 24.54 -6.70 6.11
CA ASN A 160 23.41 -7.34 6.81
C ASN A 160 22.44 -6.43 7.60
N HIS A 161 21.59 -5.68 6.90
CA HIS A 161 20.37 -5.12 7.47
C HIS A 161 19.16 -5.84 6.86
N ARG A 162 18.75 -6.94 7.49
CA ARG A 162 17.43 -7.54 7.27
C ARG A 162 16.39 -6.56 7.82
N GLY A 163 15.56 -5.99 6.95
CA GLY A 163 14.55 -4.99 7.32
C GLY A 163 14.50 -3.72 6.47
N VAL A 164 15.18 -3.66 5.31
CA VAL A 164 15.20 -2.44 4.46
C VAL A 164 14.21 -2.56 3.30
N ALA A 165 13.50 -1.47 3.00
CA ALA A 165 12.68 -1.34 1.80
C ALA A 165 13.55 -1.14 0.55
N GLU A 166 13.48 -2.04 -0.42
CA GLU A 166 14.23 -1.99 -1.67
C GLU A 166 13.52 -1.06 -2.68
N TYR A 167 14.23 -0.09 -3.25
CA TYR A 167 13.67 0.74 -4.31
C TYR A 167 13.45 -0.05 -5.60
N LEU A 168 12.23 0.02 -6.16
CA LEU A 168 11.86 -0.66 -7.41
C LEU A 168 11.80 0.30 -8.61
N CYS A 169 11.00 1.38 -8.53
CA CYS A 169 10.76 2.29 -9.66
C CYS A 169 10.18 3.64 -9.22
N GLY A 170 10.02 4.57 -10.16
CA GLY A 170 9.48 5.92 -9.95
C GLY A 170 10.52 7.03 -10.18
N ILE A 171 10.14 8.28 -9.90
CA ILE A 171 11.11 9.37 -9.75
C ILE A 171 11.26 9.63 -8.26
N HIS A 172 12.45 9.34 -7.72
CA HIS A 172 12.79 9.76 -6.37
C HIS A 172 13.02 11.27 -6.38
N GLY A 173 12.29 12.03 -5.56
CA GLY A 173 12.57 13.44 -5.35
C GLY A 173 14.02 13.57 -4.87
N VAL A 174 14.87 14.23 -5.66
CA VAL A 174 16.19 14.63 -5.21
C VAL A 174 15.95 15.75 -4.21
N VAL A 175 16.26 15.52 -2.93
CA VAL A 175 16.38 16.63 -1.98
C VAL A 175 17.59 17.43 -2.45
N SER A 176 17.32 18.51 -3.17
CA SER A 176 18.33 19.52 -3.49
C SER A 176 18.78 20.11 -2.16
N ASN A 177 19.94 19.71 -1.66
CA ASN A 177 20.62 20.45 -0.60
C ASN A 177 20.97 21.84 -1.17
N GLN A 178 20.15 22.83 -0.83
CA GLN A 178 20.54 24.24 -0.82
C GLN A 178 20.82 24.65 0.62
#